data_AF-K1SZE8-F1
#
_entry.id   AF-K1SZE8-F1
#
_cell.length_a   1.000
_cell.length_b   1.000
_cell.length_c   1.000
_cell.angle_alpha   90.00
_cell.angle_beta   90.00
_cell.angle_gamma   90.00
#
_symmetry.space_group_name_H-M   'P 1'
#
loop_
_entity.id
_entity.type
_entity.pdbx_description
1 polymer ?
#
loop_
_entity_poly.entity_id
_entity_poly.type
_entity_poly.pdbx_seq_one_letter_code
_entity_poly.pdbx_strand_id
1 'polypeptide(L)' 'MSFYEFEKLFKEKEKEININIPDEKVEKFYKYMKSLIEWNEKINLTAITDEEEIIAKHFIDS' A
#
# COMPACT_ATOMS: atom_id res chain seq x y z
N MET A 1 3.98 -1.27 -8.84
CA MET A 1 2.88 -2.28 -8.71
C MET A 1 1.62 -1.89 -9.50
N SER A 2 0.87 -2.85 -10.07
CA SER A 2 -0.44 -2.64 -10.71
C SER A 2 -1.60 -2.63 -9.69
N PHE A 3 -2.77 -2.08 -10.06
CA PHE A 3 -3.92 -2.03 -9.15
C PHE A 3 -4.39 -3.44 -8.74
N TYR A 4 -4.35 -4.40 -9.66
CA TYR A 4 -4.79 -5.78 -9.42
C TYR A 4 -3.91 -6.51 -8.39
N GLU A 5 -2.59 -6.28 -8.43
CA GLU A 5 -1.66 -6.84 -7.45
C GLU A 5 -1.88 -6.22 -6.06
N PHE A 6 -2.11 -4.90 -6.00
CA PHE A 6 -2.41 -4.20 -4.76
C PHE A 6 -3.73 -4.70 -4.15
N GLU A 7 -4.78 -4.79 -4.95
CA GLU A 7 -6.10 -5.26 -4.50
C GLU A 7 -6.03 -6.68 -3.94
N LYS A 8 -5.28 -7.57 -4.59
CA LYS A 8 -5.08 -8.94 -4.11
C LYS A 8 -4.41 -8.97 -2.74
N LEU A 9 -3.30 -8.24 -2.57
CA LEU A 9 -2.58 -8.16 -1.28
C LEU A 9 -3.46 -7.53 -0.20
N PHE A 10 -4.21 -6.49 -0.55
CA PHE A 10 -5.13 -5.80 0.34
C PHE A 10 -6.22 -6.76 0.84
N LYS A 11 -6.85 -7.53 -0.07
CA LYS A 11 -7.89 -8.52 0.27
C LYS A 11 -7.38 -9.69 1.09
N GLU A 12 -6.11 -10.07 0.94
CA GLU A 12 -5.47 -11.08 1.80
C GLU A 12 -5.35 -10.54 3.24
N LYS A 13 -4.88 -9.30 3.40
CA LYS A 13 -4.72 -8.65 4.71
C LYS A 13 -6.04 -8.32 5.40
N GLU A 14 -7.06 -7.93 4.64
CA GLU A 14 -8.42 -7.76 5.16
C GLU A 14 -8.96 -9.01 5.86
N LYS A 15 -8.66 -10.20 5.29
CA LYS A 15 -9.06 -11.48 5.89
C LYS A 15 -8.28 -11.80 7.16
N GLU A 16 -6.99 -11.48 7.20
CA GLU A 16 -6.16 -11.67 8.40
C GLU A 16 -6.64 -10.81 9.56
N ILE A 17 -7.04 -9.56 9.29
CA ILE A 17 -7.48 -8.60 10.30
C ILE A 17 -9.00 -8.70 10.56
N ASN A 18 -9.71 -9.52 9.79
CA ASN A 18 -11.16 -9.71 9.83
C ASN A 18 -11.96 -8.40 9.69
N ILE A 19 -11.50 -7.55 8.76
CA ILE A 19 -12.15 -6.29 8.38
C ILE A 19 -12.61 -6.40 6.93
N ASN A 20 -13.80 -5.89 6.64
CA ASN A 20 -14.32 -5.82 5.27
C ASN A 20 -14.34 -4.36 4.82
N ILE A 21 -13.45 -3.99 3.89
CA ILE A 21 -13.41 -2.65 3.30
C ILE A 21 -14.05 -2.71 1.92
N PRO A 22 -14.99 -1.79 1.60
CA PRO A 22 -15.57 -1.72 0.26
C PRO A 22 -14.51 -1.48 -0.82
N ASP A 23 -14.68 -2.09 -1.99
CA ASP A 23 -13.75 -1.98 -3.12
C ASP A 23 -13.45 -0.51 -3.51
N GLU A 24 -14.46 0.38 -3.41
CA GLU A 24 -14.31 1.81 -3.66
C GLU A 24 -13.29 2.50 -2.73
N LYS A 25 -13.12 2.00 -1.51
CA LYS A 25 -12.12 2.49 -0.57
C LYS A 25 -10.74 1.90 -0.86
N VAL A 26 -10.68 0.66 -1.36
CA VAL A 26 -9.42 0.02 -1.81
C VAL A 26 -8.78 0.84 -2.94
N GLU A 27 -9.59 1.32 -3.89
CA GLU A 27 -9.10 2.20 -4.95
C GLU A 27 -8.54 3.53 -4.42
N LYS A 28 -9.17 4.09 -3.37
CA LYS A 28 -8.66 5.30 -2.70
C LYS A 28 -7.35 5.06 -1.99
N PHE A 29 -7.20 3.91 -1.30
CA PHE A 29 -5.94 3.52 -0.68
C PHE A 29 -4.82 3.35 -1.70
N TYR A 30 -5.11 2.73 -2.85
CA TYR A 30 -4.15 2.58 -3.93
C TYR A 30 -3.68 3.94 -4.48
N LYS A 31 -4.59 4.88 -4.72
CA LYS A 31 -4.25 6.25 -5.17
C LYS A 31 -3.42 6.98 -4.11
N TYR A 32 -3.81 6.87 -2.85
CA TYR A 32 -3.07 7.47 -1.74
C TYR A 32 -1.64 6.92 -1.63
N MET A 33 -1.47 5.60 -1.73
CA MET A 33 -0.16 4.95 -1.77
C MET A 33 0.71 5.48 -2.92
N LYS A 34 0.14 5.58 -4.13
CA LYS A 34 0.87 6.16 -5.27
C LYS A 34 1.28 7.60 -5.04
N SER A 35 0.40 8.43 -4.51
CA SER A 35 0.73 9.82 -4.19
C SER A 35 1.80 9.92 -3.11
N LEU A 36 1.78 9.04 -2.11
CA LEU A 36 2.84 8.96 -1.09
C LEU A 36 4.20 8.63 -1.70
N ILE A 37 4.27 7.64 -2.59
CA ILE A 37 5.49 7.26 -3.30
C ILE A 37 6.02 8.43 -4.12
N GLU A 38 5.15 9.04 -4.94
CA GLU A 38 5.53 10.19 -5.78
C GLU A 38 6.01 11.39 -4.96
N TRP A 39 5.40 11.62 -3.80
CA TRP A 39 5.79 12.73 -2.92
C TRP A 39 7.10 12.42 -2.18
N ASN A 40 7.33 11.16 -1.83
CA ASN A 40 8.56 10.72 -1.20
C ASN A 40 9.76 10.81 -2.16
N GLU A 41 9.58 10.50 -3.45
CA GLU A 41 10.58 10.71 -4.50
C GLU A 41 10.96 12.20 -4.64
N LYS A 42 9.99 13.11 -4.47
CA LYS A 42 10.19 14.55 -4.68
C LYS A 42 10.79 15.28 -3.49
N ILE A 43 10.51 14.85 -2.26
CA ILE A 43 10.90 15.59 -1.05
C ILE A 43 11.92 14.81 -0.19
N ASN A 44 12.17 13.53 -0.46
CA ASN A 44 13.07 12.70 0.33
C ASN A 44 12.71 12.75 1.83
N LEU A 45 11.40 12.69 2.11
CA LEU A 45 10.84 13.02 3.42
C LEU A 45 10.98 11.88 4.43
N THR A 46 11.34 10.68 3.96
CA THR A 46 11.77 9.55 4.78
C THR A 46 12.81 8.72 4.01
N ALA A 47 13.84 8.20 4.68
CA ALA A 47 14.97 7.46 4.09
C ALA A 47 14.61 6.07 3.49
N ILE A 48 13.33 5.83 3.18
CA ILE A 48 12.81 4.57 2.66
C ILE A 48 12.24 4.89 1.28
N THR A 49 13.07 4.72 0.26
CA THR A 49 12.83 5.12 -1.13
C THR A 49 12.43 3.96 -2.04
N ASP A 50 12.37 2.72 -1.54
CA ASP A 50 12.05 1.56 -2.36
C ASP A 50 10.61 1.08 -2.12
N GLU A 51 9.82 0.99 -3.19
CA GLU A 51 8.48 0.39 -3.19
C GLU A 51 8.49 -1.03 -2.58
N GLU A 52 9.61 -1.75 -2.73
CA GLU A 52 9.82 -3.07 -2.12
C GLU A 52 9.99 -3.02 -0.59
N GLU A 53 10.58 -1.96 -0.05
CA GLU A 53 10.88 -1.85 1.38
C GLU A 53 9.65 -1.41 2.20
N ILE A 54 8.76 -0.59 1.61
CA ILE A 54 7.46 -0.23 2.21
C ILE A 54 6.57 -1.48 2.31
N ILE A 55 6.52 -2.31 1.28
CA ILE A 55 5.71 -3.52 1.29
C ILE A 55 6.30 -4.56 2.25
N ALA A 56 7.62 -4.79 2.21
CA ALA A 56 8.26 -5.76 3.08
C ALA A 56 8.15 -5.39 4.58
N LYS A 57 8.39 -4.12 4.95
CA LYS A 57 8.39 -3.70 6.37
C LYS A 57 7.02 -3.40 6.95
N HIS A 58 6.04 -2.95 6.17
CA HIS A 58 4.71 -2.62 6.70
C HIS A 58 3.64 -3.69 6.49
N PHE A 59 3.82 -4.64 5.56
CA PHE A 59 2.82 -5.69 5.32
C PHE A 59 3.24 -7.08 5.78
N ILE A 60 4.53 -7.41 5.88
CA ILE A 60 4.98 -8.76 6.32
C ILE A 60 5.29 -8.80 7.82
N ASP A 61 5.70 -7.69 8.43
CA ASP A 61 6.11 -7.65 9.85
C ASP A 61 4.99 -7.19 10.82
N SER A 62 3.72 -7.21 10.41
CA SER A 62 2.55 -6.95 11.27
C SER A 62 1.33 -7.78 10.89
#